data_AF-A0A7G2ECL8-F1
#
_entry.id   AF-A0A7G2ECL8-F1
#
_cell.length_a   1.000
_cell.length_b   1.000
_cell.length_c   1.000
_cell.angle_alpha   90.00
_cell.angle_beta   90.00
_cell.angle_gamma   90.00
#
_symmetry.space_group_name_H-M   'P 1'
#
loop_
_entity.id
_entity.type
_entity.pdbx_description
1 polymer ?
#
loop_
_entity_poly.entity_id
_entity_poly.type
_entity_poly.pdbx_seq_one_letter_code
_entity_poly.pdbx_strand_id
1 'polypeptide(L)'
;MVPLGWIGGVVGLLIATAISLYANTLIAKLHEFGGRRHIRYRDLAGFIYGRKAYHLTWGLQYVNLFMINCGFIILAGSALKAVYVLFRDDHTMKLPHFIAIAGLICAIFAIGIPHLSALGVWLGVSTFLSLIYIVVAIVLSVRDGVKTPSRDYEIQGSSLSKLFTITGAAANLVFAFNTGMLPEIQATVRQPVVKNMMKALYFQFTAGVLPMYAVTFIGYWAYGSSTSTYLLNSVNGPLWVKALANVSAILQSVISLHIFASPTYEYMDTKYGIKGNPFAIKNLLFRIMARGGYIAVSTLISALLPFLGDFMSLTGAVSTFPLTFILANHMYYKAKNNKLNAMQKLWHWLNVVFFSLMSVAAAIAAVRLIAVDSKNFHVFADL
;
A
#
# COMPACT_ATOMS: atom_id res chain seq x y z
N MET A 1 2.49 -3.12 14.77
CA MET A 1 3.32 -3.18 15.99
C MET A 1 3.22 -4.52 16.70
N VAL A 2 2.04 -5.15 16.78
CA VAL A 2 1.82 -6.45 17.46
C VAL A 2 2.94 -7.48 17.24
N PRO A 3 3.40 -7.77 16.00
CA PRO A 3 4.44 -8.80 15.80
C PRO A 3 5.85 -8.39 16.23
N LEU A 4 6.10 -7.08 16.42
CA LEU A 4 7.41 -6.49 16.70
C LEU A 4 7.55 -6.00 18.15
N GLY A 5 6.45 -5.94 18.89
CA GLY A 5 6.40 -5.28 20.19
C GLY A 5 6.58 -3.76 20.11
N TRP A 6 6.70 -3.13 21.27
CA TRP A 6 6.93 -1.68 21.39
C TRP A 6 8.25 -1.24 20.79
N ILE A 7 9.36 -1.78 21.29
CA ILE A 7 10.71 -1.34 20.91
C ILE A 7 10.93 -1.60 19.42
N GLY A 8 10.68 -2.84 18.96
CA GLY A 8 10.82 -3.21 17.55
C GLY A 8 9.86 -2.43 16.64
N GLY A 9 8.63 -2.18 17.10
CA GLY A 9 7.65 -1.39 16.35
C GLY A 9 8.06 0.07 16.16
N VAL A 10 8.47 0.75 17.22
CA VAL A 10 8.87 2.17 17.18
C VAL A 10 10.16 2.34 16.38
N VAL A 11 11.21 1.58 16.74
CA VAL A 11 12.50 1.63 16.05
C VAL A 11 12.33 1.23 14.59
N GLY A 12 11.55 0.18 14.31
CA GLY A 12 11.27 -0.29 12.97
C GLY A 12 10.57 0.76 12.10
N LEU A 13 9.56 1.46 12.63
CA LEU A 13 8.87 2.55 11.91
C LEU A 13 9.81 3.72 11.60
N LEU A 14 10.64 4.14 12.57
CA LEU A 14 11.61 5.23 12.38
C LEU A 14 12.66 4.87 11.34
N ILE A 15 13.23 3.65 11.42
CA ILE A 15 14.19 3.16 10.44
C ILE A 15 13.53 3.06 9.07
N ALA A 16 12.33 2.44 8.96
CA ALA A 16 11.60 2.28 7.71
C ALA A 16 11.32 3.63 7.04
N THR A 17 10.99 4.67 7.82
CA THR A 17 10.80 6.04 7.32
C THR A 17 12.10 6.63 6.80
N ALA A 18 13.19 6.50 7.56
CA ALA A 18 14.49 7.06 7.17
C ALA A 18 15.05 6.40 5.90
N ILE A 19 15.04 5.06 5.83
CA ILE A 19 15.53 4.32 4.66
C ILE A 19 14.63 4.55 3.44
N SER A 20 13.32 4.66 3.64
CA SER A 20 12.38 4.92 2.54
C SER A 20 12.54 6.34 2.02
N LEU A 21 12.69 7.34 2.90
CA LEU A 21 13.02 8.70 2.47
C LEU A 21 14.29 8.69 1.62
N TYR A 22 15.35 8.05 2.11
CA TYR A 22 16.62 7.94 1.37
C TYR A 22 16.39 7.35 -0.02
N ALA A 23 15.74 6.19 -0.13
CA ALA A 23 15.45 5.53 -1.38
C ALA A 23 14.61 6.38 -2.35
N ASN A 24 13.56 7.04 -1.84
CA ASN A 24 12.75 7.99 -2.61
C ASN A 24 13.60 9.15 -3.16
N THR A 25 14.51 9.70 -2.35
CA THR A 25 15.38 10.79 -2.81
C THR A 25 16.35 10.35 -3.92
N LEU A 26 16.79 9.08 -3.93
CA LEU A 26 17.64 8.55 -4.98
C LEU A 26 16.90 8.54 -6.32
N ILE A 27 15.68 8.02 -6.34
CA ILE A 27 14.84 7.99 -7.56
C ILE A 27 14.47 9.41 -8.01
N ALA A 28 14.06 10.27 -7.08
CA ALA A 28 13.65 11.64 -7.41
C ALA A 28 14.77 12.45 -8.11
N LYS A 29 16.04 12.23 -7.70
CA LYS A 29 17.21 12.87 -8.31
C LYS A 29 17.52 12.38 -9.73
N LEU A 30 17.01 11.21 -10.11
CA LEU A 30 17.26 10.61 -11.42
C LEU A 30 16.21 11.00 -12.48
N HIS A 31 15.18 11.78 -12.11
CA HIS A 31 14.10 12.15 -13.02
C HIS A 31 14.56 12.85 -14.31
N GLU A 32 15.58 13.72 -14.22
CA GLU A 32 16.15 14.45 -15.37
C GLU A 32 17.53 13.91 -15.77
N PHE A 33 17.79 12.62 -15.51
CA PHE A 33 19.07 11.99 -15.84
C PHE A 33 19.32 11.97 -17.35
N GLY A 34 20.57 12.20 -17.78
CA GLY A 34 20.93 12.21 -19.20
C GLY A 34 20.32 13.36 -20.02
N GLY A 35 19.86 14.44 -19.38
CA GLY A 35 19.28 15.61 -20.05
C GLY A 35 17.87 15.39 -20.61
N ARG A 36 17.22 14.27 -20.25
CA ARG A 36 15.86 13.93 -20.65
C ARG A 36 15.00 13.71 -19.41
N ARG A 37 13.71 14.05 -19.51
CA ARG A 37 12.74 13.75 -18.46
C ARG A 37 12.25 12.31 -18.59
N HIS A 38 12.43 11.54 -17.54
CA HIS A 38 11.92 10.17 -17.47
C HIS A 38 10.61 10.14 -16.67
N ILE A 39 9.51 9.98 -17.37
CA ILE A 39 8.14 10.07 -16.82
C ILE A 39 7.78 8.81 -16.02
N ARG A 40 8.23 7.63 -16.47
CA ARG A 40 7.86 6.35 -15.87
C ARG A 40 9.06 5.63 -15.31
N TYR A 41 8.86 4.84 -14.25
CA TYR A 41 9.95 4.12 -13.60
C TYR A 41 10.67 3.16 -14.57
N ARG A 42 9.90 2.41 -15.36
CA ARG A 42 10.40 1.51 -16.40
C ARG A 42 11.26 2.21 -17.46
N ASP A 43 10.93 3.45 -17.83
CA ASP A 43 11.64 4.19 -18.87
C ASP A 43 13.03 4.59 -18.36
N LEU A 44 13.11 5.01 -17.09
CA LEU A 44 14.37 5.31 -16.42
C LEU A 44 15.26 4.06 -16.31
N ALA A 45 14.68 2.93 -15.89
CA ALA A 45 15.41 1.65 -15.84
C ALA A 45 15.88 1.20 -17.22
N GLY A 46 15.03 1.33 -18.24
CA GLY A 46 15.35 1.04 -19.63
C GLY A 46 16.49 1.89 -20.18
N PHE A 47 16.55 3.18 -19.82
CA PHE A 47 17.63 4.07 -20.22
C PHE A 47 18.98 3.71 -19.58
N ILE A 48 18.99 3.27 -18.32
CA ILE A 48 20.22 2.96 -17.56
C ILE A 48 20.76 1.54 -17.85
N TYR A 49 19.88 0.56 -18.10
CA TYR A 49 20.25 -0.86 -18.23
C TYR A 49 19.89 -1.51 -19.56
N GLY A 50 19.10 -0.83 -20.41
CA GLY A 50 18.60 -1.38 -21.67
C GLY A 50 17.27 -2.13 -21.54
N ARG A 51 16.84 -2.75 -22.65
CA ARG A 51 15.49 -3.30 -22.81
C ARG A 51 15.12 -4.44 -21.84
N LYS A 52 16.08 -5.25 -21.37
CA LYS A 52 15.77 -6.35 -20.43
C LYS A 52 15.28 -5.81 -19.09
N ALA A 53 15.97 -4.81 -18.54
CA ALA A 53 15.58 -4.18 -17.28
C ALA A 53 14.26 -3.41 -17.39
N TYR A 54 13.98 -2.80 -18.55
CA TYR A 54 12.68 -2.18 -18.81
C TYR A 54 11.53 -3.15 -18.55
N HIS A 55 11.58 -4.36 -19.12
CA HIS A 55 10.51 -5.37 -18.97
C HIS A 55 10.44 -5.92 -17.54
N LEU A 56 11.59 -6.09 -16.87
CA LEU A 56 11.63 -6.53 -15.48
C LEU A 56 11.00 -5.50 -14.53
N THR A 57 11.42 -4.22 -14.60
CA THR A 57 10.85 -3.14 -13.81
C THR A 57 9.37 -2.94 -14.12
N TRP A 58 8.98 -3.08 -15.38
CA TRP A 58 7.59 -3.09 -15.80
C TRP A 58 6.78 -4.17 -15.09
N GLY A 59 7.25 -5.43 -15.12
CA GLY A 59 6.57 -6.55 -14.48
C GLY A 59 6.42 -6.36 -12.97
N LEU A 60 7.51 -5.98 -12.28
CA LEU A 60 7.50 -5.72 -10.84
C LEU A 60 6.56 -4.57 -10.46
N GLN A 61 6.55 -3.48 -11.23
CA GLN A 61 5.66 -2.34 -10.98
C GLN A 61 4.19 -2.74 -11.14
N TYR A 62 3.86 -3.55 -12.17
CA TYR A 62 2.51 -4.06 -12.36
C TYR A 62 2.06 -4.98 -11.24
N VAL A 63 2.93 -5.90 -10.81
CA VAL A 63 2.68 -6.76 -9.65
C VAL A 63 2.43 -5.91 -8.40
N ASN A 64 3.22 -4.85 -8.19
CA ASN A 64 3.03 -3.91 -7.08
C ASN A 64 1.64 -3.26 -7.10
N LEU A 65 1.28 -2.62 -8.23
CA LEU A 65 0.01 -1.91 -8.36
C LEU A 65 -1.19 -2.85 -8.24
N PHE A 66 -1.09 -4.05 -8.84
CA PHE A 66 -2.10 -5.08 -8.73
C PHE A 66 -2.32 -5.54 -7.28
N MET A 67 -1.24 -5.84 -6.56
CA MET A 67 -1.34 -6.23 -5.15
C MET A 67 -1.90 -5.09 -4.29
N ILE A 68 -1.45 -3.85 -4.47
CA ILE A 68 -2.00 -2.69 -3.74
C ILE A 68 -3.52 -2.56 -3.96
N ASN A 69 -3.98 -2.75 -5.21
CA ASN A 69 -5.41 -2.72 -5.50
C ASN A 69 -6.18 -3.85 -4.81
N CYS A 70 -5.64 -5.07 -4.75
CA CYS A 70 -6.22 -6.13 -3.93
C CYS A 70 -6.29 -5.73 -2.44
N GLY A 71 -5.21 -5.15 -1.90
CA GLY A 71 -5.18 -4.66 -0.52
C GLY A 71 -6.27 -3.63 -0.22
N PHE A 72 -6.53 -2.69 -1.13
CA PHE A 72 -7.64 -1.74 -0.98
C PHE A 72 -9.02 -2.39 -1.07
N ILE A 73 -9.21 -3.43 -1.88
CA ILE A 73 -10.47 -4.20 -1.94
C ILE A 73 -10.69 -4.95 -0.62
N ILE A 74 -9.65 -5.59 -0.07
CA ILE A 74 -9.72 -6.24 1.25
C ILE A 74 -10.08 -5.20 2.32
N LEU A 75 -9.39 -4.07 2.35
CA LEU A 75 -9.63 -2.99 3.32
C LEU A 75 -11.07 -2.45 3.24
N ALA A 76 -11.56 -2.18 2.02
CA ALA A 76 -12.93 -1.74 1.80
C ALA A 76 -13.95 -2.81 2.24
N GLY A 77 -13.68 -4.08 1.96
CA GLY A 77 -14.50 -5.21 2.41
C GLY A 77 -14.52 -5.35 3.94
N SER A 78 -13.37 -5.20 4.61
CA SER A 78 -13.28 -5.20 6.07
C SER A 78 -14.05 -4.04 6.70
N ALA A 79 -13.93 -2.85 6.14
CA ALA A 79 -14.68 -1.67 6.59
C ALA A 79 -16.20 -1.85 6.36
N LEU A 80 -16.61 -2.45 5.23
CA LEU A 80 -18.01 -2.74 4.94
C LEU A 80 -18.59 -3.79 5.89
N LYS A 81 -17.84 -4.87 6.18
CA LYS A 81 -18.21 -5.86 7.21
C LYS A 81 -18.37 -5.17 8.58
N ALA A 82 -17.45 -4.27 8.93
CA ALA A 82 -17.51 -3.53 10.18
C ALA A 82 -18.76 -2.64 10.28
N VAL A 83 -19.23 -2.03 9.18
CA VAL A 83 -20.52 -1.33 9.15
C VAL A 83 -21.67 -2.31 9.37
N TYR A 84 -21.68 -3.45 8.69
CA TYR A 84 -22.76 -4.44 8.80
C TYR A 84 -22.96 -4.90 10.25
N VAL A 85 -21.89 -5.33 10.92
CA VAL A 85 -21.90 -5.83 12.29
C VAL A 85 -22.37 -4.77 13.30
N LEU A 86 -22.25 -3.47 13.00
CA LEU A 86 -22.79 -2.42 13.87
C LEU A 86 -24.32 -2.43 13.96
N PHE A 87 -25.00 -2.81 12.87
CA PHE A 87 -26.47 -2.76 12.79
C PHE A 87 -27.10 -4.14 12.89
N ARG A 88 -26.41 -5.17 12.38
CA ARG A 88 -26.92 -6.54 12.29
C ARG A 88 -25.76 -7.52 12.41
N ASP A 89 -25.68 -8.19 13.55
CA ASP A 89 -24.67 -9.21 13.83
C ASP A 89 -25.31 -10.61 13.84
N ASP A 90 -25.77 -11.05 12.67
CA ASP A 90 -26.42 -12.36 12.51
C ASP A 90 -25.48 -13.43 11.92
N HIS A 91 -24.20 -13.09 11.76
CA HIS A 91 -23.13 -13.95 11.18
C HIS A 91 -23.48 -14.61 9.84
N THR A 92 -24.48 -14.09 9.11
CA THR A 92 -24.92 -14.68 7.84
C THR A 92 -23.96 -14.39 6.69
N MET A 93 -23.47 -13.15 6.62
CA MET A 93 -22.52 -12.70 5.59
C MET A 93 -21.09 -12.68 6.12
N LYS A 94 -20.20 -13.36 5.39
CA LYS A 94 -18.78 -13.49 5.75
C LYS A 94 -17.93 -12.46 5.02
N LEU A 95 -16.70 -12.22 5.49
CA LEU A 95 -15.77 -11.24 4.92
C LEU A 95 -15.62 -11.35 3.38
N PRO A 96 -15.47 -12.54 2.75
CA PRO A 96 -15.39 -12.63 1.29
C PRO A 96 -16.59 -12.07 0.53
N HIS A 97 -17.80 -12.10 1.11
CA HIS A 97 -19.00 -11.51 0.51
C HIS A 97 -18.90 -9.98 0.48
N PHE A 98 -18.45 -9.38 1.59
CA PHE A 98 -18.22 -7.94 1.66
C PHE A 98 -17.08 -7.48 0.74
N ILE A 99 -16.03 -8.30 0.58
CA ILE A 99 -14.96 -8.06 -0.39
C ILE A 99 -15.52 -8.08 -1.82
N ALA A 100 -16.41 -9.03 -2.15
CA ALA A 100 -17.07 -9.07 -3.46
C ALA A 100 -17.92 -7.82 -3.72
N ILE A 101 -18.70 -7.38 -2.72
CA ILE A 101 -19.49 -6.13 -2.81
C ILE A 101 -18.58 -4.91 -2.96
N ALA A 102 -17.50 -4.82 -2.19
CA ALA A 102 -16.52 -3.75 -2.30
C ALA A 102 -15.86 -3.71 -3.68
N GLY A 103 -15.53 -4.88 -4.25
CA GLY A 103 -15.04 -5.02 -5.62
C GLY A 103 -16.03 -4.51 -6.66
N LEU A 104 -17.33 -4.81 -6.49
CA LEU A 104 -18.39 -4.28 -7.35
C LEU A 104 -18.48 -2.74 -7.27
N ILE A 105 -18.42 -2.17 -6.06
CA ILE A 105 -18.41 -0.71 -5.86
C ILE A 105 -17.20 -0.09 -6.56
N CYS A 106 -16.01 -0.69 -6.42
CA CYS A 106 -14.80 -0.26 -7.11
C CYS A 106 -14.95 -0.33 -8.64
N ALA A 107 -15.58 -1.40 -9.16
CA ALA A 107 -15.81 -1.57 -10.59
C ALA A 107 -16.74 -0.48 -11.16
N ILE A 108 -17.86 -0.23 -10.47
CA ILE A 108 -18.81 0.83 -10.84
C ILE A 108 -18.09 2.19 -10.88
N PHE A 109 -17.31 2.50 -9.84
CA PHE A 109 -16.54 3.74 -9.76
C PHE A 109 -15.51 3.84 -10.90
N ALA A 110 -14.79 2.76 -11.19
CA ALA A 110 -13.76 2.75 -12.23
C ALA A 110 -14.31 2.86 -13.66
N ILE A 111 -15.55 2.39 -13.88
CA ILE A 111 -16.26 2.53 -15.16
C ILE A 111 -16.84 3.94 -15.29
N GLY A 112 -17.45 4.44 -14.22
CA GLY A 112 -18.13 5.73 -14.15
C GLY A 112 -17.20 6.94 -14.27
N ILE A 113 -15.94 6.80 -13.88
CA ILE A 113 -14.95 7.89 -13.97
C ILE A 113 -13.98 7.62 -15.15
N PRO A 114 -14.24 8.22 -16.33
CA PRO A 114 -13.45 7.97 -17.54
C PRO A 114 -11.99 8.42 -17.40
N HIS A 115 -11.78 9.60 -16.83
CA HIS A 115 -10.48 10.22 -16.66
C HIS A 115 -10.40 10.86 -15.28
N LEU A 116 -9.24 10.74 -14.63
CA LEU A 116 -8.90 11.54 -13.47
C LEU A 116 -8.47 12.96 -13.90
N SER A 117 -9.24 13.62 -14.77
CA SER A 117 -9.02 15.02 -15.15
C SER A 117 -9.11 15.97 -13.94
N ALA A 118 -9.74 15.50 -12.85
CA ALA A 118 -9.79 16.14 -11.54
C ALA A 118 -9.06 15.31 -10.45
N LEU A 119 -7.90 14.70 -10.77
CA LEU A 119 -7.09 13.92 -9.83
C LEU A 119 -6.86 14.68 -8.52
N GLY A 120 -6.64 16.00 -8.59
CA GLY A 120 -6.50 16.86 -7.41
C GLY A 120 -7.75 16.94 -6.53
N VAL A 121 -8.95 16.98 -7.11
CA VAL A 121 -10.21 17.01 -6.34
C VAL A 121 -10.44 15.67 -5.65
N TRP A 122 -10.26 14.56 -6.36
CA TRP A 122 -10.38 13.22 -5.79
C TRP A 122 -9.34 12.95 -4.70
N LEU A 123 -8.11 13.46 -4.86
CA LEU A 123 -7.08 13.44 -3.80
C LEU A 123 -7.50 14.27 -2.58
N GLY A 124 -8.08 15.45 -2.78
CA GLY A 124 -8.64 16.27 -1.71
C GLY A 124 -9.75 15.56 -0.93
N VAL A 125 -10.70 14.95 -1.64
CA VAL A 125 -11.78 14.16 -1.03
C VAL A 125 -11.24 12.94 -0.29
N SER A 126 -10.32 12.19 -0.90
CA SER A 126 -9.65 11.05 -0.26
C SER A 126 -8.91 11.47 1.02
N THR A 127 -8.23 12.63 1.00
CA THR A 127 -7.53 13.19 2.17
C THR A 127 -8.51 13.53 3.29
N PHE A 128 -9.64 14.16 2.96
CA PHE A 128 -10.68 14.49 3.94
C PHE A 128 -11.28 13.23 4.58
N LEU A 129 -11.62 12.21 3.78
CA LEU A 129 -12.15 10.94 4.28
C LEU A 129 -11.11 10.19 5.15
N SER A 130 -9.84 10.20 4.75
CA SER A 130 -8.73 9.67 5.57
C SER A 130 -8.62 10.39 6.91
N LEU A 131 -8.77 11.72 6.93
CA LEU A 131 -8.71 12.50 8.18
C LEU A 131 -9.87 12.15 9.12
N ILE A 132 -11.08 11.94 8.61
CA ILE A 132 -12.21 11.46 9.43
C ILE A 132 -11.84 10.13 10.10
N TYR A 133 -11.34 9.16 9.33
CA TYR A 133 -10.89 7.88 9.86
C TYR A 133 -9.83 8.06 10.94
N ILE A 134 -8.78 8.85 10.66
CA ILE A 134 -7.65 9.08 11.57
C ILE A 134 -8.13 9.71 12.88
N VAL A 135 -8.92 10.78 12.81
CA VAL A 135 -9.41 11.50 14.00
C VAL A 135 -10.29 10.59 14.84
N VAL A 136 -11.23 9.88 14.22
CA VAL A 136 -12.12 8.95 14.94
C VAL A 136 -11.32 7.81 15.57
N ALA A 137 -10.40 7.19 14.83
CA ALA A 137 -9.57 6.10 15.33
C ALA A 137 -8.73 6.55 16.54
N ILE A 138 -8.15 7.76 16.49
CA ILE A 138 -7.39 8.33 17.61
C ILE A 138 -8.32 8.57 18.81
N VAL A 139 -9.43 9.30 18.62
CA VAL A 139 -10.33 9.68 19.72
C VAL A 139 -10.91 8.46 20.43
N LEU A 140 -11.38 7.46 19.68
CA LEU A 140 -11.94 6.25 20.27
C LEU A 140 -10.85 5.40 20.95
N SER A 141 -9.66 5.28 20.32
CA SER A 141 -8.56 4.54 20.93
C SER A 141 -8.03 5.20 22.21
N VAL A 142 -7.95 6.54 22.27
CA VAL A 142 -7.60 7.24 23.51
C VAL A 142 -8.65 7.01 24.58
N ARG A 143 -9.94 7.12 24.24
CA ARG A 143 -11.04 6.89 25.17
C ARG A 143 -11.02 5.49 25.77
N ASP A 144 -10.80 4.47 24.95
CA ASP A 144 -10.72 3.08 25.40
C ASP A 144 -9.40 2.81 26.16
N GLY A 145 -8.30 3.39 25.68
CA GLY A 145 -6.99 3.34 26.32
C GLY A 145 -6.95 3.94 27.73
N VAL A 146 -7.74 4.97 28.01
CA VAL A 146 -7.84 5.54 29.37
C VAL A 146 -8.72 4.69 30.29
N LYS A 147 -9.70 3.97 29.75
CA LYS A 147 -10.71 3.23 30.54
C LYS A 147 -10.32 1.79 30.87
N THR A 148 -9.57 1.13 29.99
CA THR A 148 -9.23 -0.28 30.15
C THR A 148 -8.00 -0.45 31.08
N PRO A 149 -7.89 -1.52 31.89
CA PRO A 149 -6.73 -1.81 32.74
C PRO A 149 -5.49 -2.26 31.94
N SER A 150 -4.45 -2.75 32.61
CA SER A 150 -3.16 -3.16 32.02
C SER A 150 -3.31 -4.04 30.77
N ARG A 151 -2.53 -3.74 29.72
CA ARG A 151 -2.53 -4.48 28.46
C ARG A 151 -1.31 -5.37 28.36
N ASP A 152 -1.51 -6.51 27.73
CA ASP A 152 -0.41 -7.35 27.29
C ASP A 152 0.24 -6.75 26.04
N TYR A 153 1.57 -6.64 26.06
CA TYR A 153 2.39 -6.21 24.93
C TYR A 153 3.39 -7.28 24.51
N GLU A 154 3.31 -8.48 25.09
CA GLU A 154 4.16 -9.59 24.73
C GLU A 154 3.89 -10.03 23.30
N ILE A 155 4.97 -10.37 22.61
CA ILE A 155 4.90 -10.93 21.26
C ILE A 155 4.42 -12.37 21.40
N GLN A 156 3.18 -12.65 21.00
CA GLN A 156 2.58 -13.97 21.11
C GLN A 156 3.10 -14.96 20.05
N GLY A 157 3.07 -16.25 20.37
CA GLY A 157 3.45 -17.36 19.47
C GLY A 157 4.73 -18.11 19.87
N SER A 158 4.98 -19.26 19.24
CA SER A 158 6.20 -20.05 19.42
C SER A 158 7.44 -19.37 18.82
N SER A 159 8.65 -19.71 19.27
CA SER A 159 9.90 -19.08 18.79
C SER A 159 10.02 -19.05 17.27
N LEU A 160 9.66 -20.14 16.59
CA LEU A 160 9.67 -20.20 15.14
C LEU A 160 8.58 -19.30 14.51
N SER A 161 7.38 -19.29 15.07
CA SER A 161 6.30 -18.41 14.59
C SER A 161 6.69 -16.94 14.72
N LYS A 162 7.28 -16.56 15.85
CA LYS A 162 7.76 -15.18 16.10
C LYS A 162 8.73 -14.72 15.03
N LEU A 163 9.69 -15.55 14.60
CA LEU A 163 10.65 -15.19 13.55
C LEU A 163 9.96 -14.86 12.22
N PHE A 164 8.98 -15.67 11.82
CA PHE A 164 8.24 -15.44 10.58
C PHE A 164 7.34 -14.20 10.69
N THR A 165 6.64 -14.01 11.81
CA THR A 165 5.77 -12.84 12.02
C THR A 165 6.57 -11.54 12.12
N ILE A 166 7.76 -11.55 12.73
CA ILE A 166 8.68 -10.40 12.77
C ILE A 166 9.18 -10.06 11.37
N THR A 167 9.60 -11.07 10.59
CA THR A 167 10.08 -10.88 9.22
C THR A 167 8.98 -10.33 8.32
N GLY A 168 7.76 -10.86 8.41
CA GLY A 168 6.60 -10.33 7.69
C GLY A 168 6.22 -8.91 8.12
N ALA A 169 6.31 -8.60 9.42
CA ALA A 169 6.08 -7.26 9.91
C ALA A 169 7.12 -6.25 9.40
N ALA A 170 8.37 -6.65 9.21
CA ALA A 170 9.37 -5.79 8.57
C ALA A 170 9.01 -5.44 7.11
N ALA A 171 8.42 -6.39 6.37
CA ALA A 171 7.88 -6.14 5.04
C ALA A 171 6.68 -5.19 5.07
N ASN A 172 5.79 -5.33 6.06
CA ASN A 172 4.65 -4.42 6.27
C ASN A 172 5.10 -2.99 6.56
N LEU A 173 6.14 -2.80 7.38
CA LEU A 173 6.68 -1.47 7.69
C LEU A 173 7.16 -0.75 6.43
N VAL A 174 7.87 -1.48 5.57
CA VAL A 174 8.40 -0.96 4.31
C VAL A 174 7.29 -0.71 3.30
N PHE A 175 6.32 -1.61 3.22
CA PHE A 175 5.17 -1.49 2.33
C PHE A 175 4.41 -0.17 2.55
N ALA A 176 4.30 0.28 3.79
CA ALA A 176 3.67 1.56 4.15
C ALA A 176 4.33 2.78 3.47
N PHE A 177 5.58 2.67 3.03
CA PHE A 177 6.36 3.75 2.40
C PHE A 177 6.74 3.46 0.93
N ASN A 178 5.91 2.67 0.23
CA ASN A 178 6.14 2.25 -1.14
C ASN A 178 6.38 3.42 -2.14
N THR A 179 7.30 3.19 -3.09
CA THR A 179 7.78 4.21 -4.05
C THR A 179 7.42 3.91 -5.50
N GLY A 180 6.65 2.84 -5.74
CA GLY A 180 6.37 2.33 -7.08
C GLY A 180 5.68 3.31 -8.05
N MET A 181 5.12 4.41 -7.55
CA MET A 181 4.51 5.48 -8.36
C MET A 181 5.25 6.83 -8.25
N LEU A 182 6.39 6.90 -7.56
CA LEU A 182 7.09 8.17 -7.35
C LEU A 182 7.46 8.86 -8.67
N PRO A 183 8.03 8.18 -9.69
CA PRO A 183 8.35 8.83 -10.98
C PRO A 183 7.11 9.39 -11.68
N GLU A 184 6.01 8.65 -11.66
CA GLU A 184 4.74 9.03 -12.28
C GLU A 184 4.10 10.23 -11.57
N ILE A 185 4.12 10.25 -10.24
CA ILE A 185 3.71 11.42 -9.44
C ILE A 185 4.63 12.61 -9.77
N GLN A 186 5.93 12.38 -9.82
CA GLN A 186 6.93 13.42 -10.09
C GLN A 186 6.77 14.05 -11.47
N ALA A 187 6.32 13.29 -12.46
CA ALA A 187 6.03 13.81 -13.80
C ALA A 187 4.89 14.86 -13.82
N THR A 188 4.02 14.88 -12.81
CA THR A 188 2.92 15.85 -12.69
C THR A 188 3.31 17.12 -11.93
N VAL A 189 4.49 17.15 -11.29
CA VAL A 189 4.96 18.27 -10.47
C VAL A 189 5.38 19.45 -11.35
N ARG A 190 5.11 20.68 -10.91
CA ARG A 190 5.55 21.89 -11.61
C ARG A 190 7.07 22.06 -11.54
N GLN A 191 7.65 22.64 -12.59
CA GLN A 191 9.06 23.01 -12.62
C GLN A 191 9.42 24.02 -11.50
N PRO A 192 10.62 23.92 -10.87
CA PRO A 192 11.67 22.91 -11.03
C PRO A 192 11.33 21.56 -10.38
N VAL A 193 11.16 20.51 -11.20
CA VAL A 193 10.53 19.23 -10.80
C VAL A 193 11.28 18.54 -9.67
N VAL A 194 12.59 18.35 -9.80
CA VAL A 194 13.40 17.64 -8.78
C VAL A 194 13.37 18.40 -7.45
N LYS A 195 13.57 19.72 -7.46
CA LYS A 195 13.58 20.53 -6.24
C LYS A 195 12.22 20.52 -5.54
N ASN A 196 11.13 20.66 -6.29
CA ASN A 196 9.78 20.65 -5.73
C ASN A 196 9.41 19.25 -5.19
N MET A 197 9.78 18.19 -5.90
CA MET A 197 9.58 16.81 -5.42
C MET A 197 10.37 16.53 -4.14
N MET A 198 11.62 16.99 -4.04
CA MET A 198 12.42 16.83 -2.82
C MET A 198 11.78 17.52 -1.61
N LYS A 199 11.21 18.72 -1.78
CA LYS A 199 10.44 19.39 -0.71
C LYS A 199 9.22 18.57 -0.29
N ALA A 200 8.48 18.03 -1.25
CA ALA A 200 7.32 17.19 -0.98
C ALA A 200 7.72 15.91 -0.23
N LEU A 201 8.81 15.26 -0.62
CA LEU A 201 9.35 14.09 0.09
C LEU A 201 9.76 14.42 1.52
N TYR A 202 10.50 15.52 1.74
CA TYR A 202 10.87 15.92 3.09
C TYR A 202 9.65 16.22 3.95
N PHE A 203 8.65 16.92 3.42
CA PHE A 203 7.39 17.16 4.14
C PHE A 203 6.67 15.86 4.49
N GLN A 204 6.51 14.95 3.51
CA GLN A 204 5.79 13.68 3.69
C GLN A 204 6.46 12.79 4.74
N PHE A 205 7.78 12.66 4.71
CA PHE A 205 8.54 11.79 5.62
C PHE A 205 8.90 12.46 6.96
N THR A 206 8.46 13.70 7.20
CA THR A 206 8.61 14.38 8.51
C THR A 206 7.25 14.68 9.15
N ALA A 207 6.51 15.64 8.61
CA ALA A 207 5.19 16.03 9.13
C ALA A 207 4.07 15.10 8.62
N GLY A 208 4.13 14.70 7.35
CA GLY A 208 3.10 13.90 6.70
C GLY A 208 2.94 12.48 7.28
N VAL A 209 3.98 11.92 7.89
CA VAL A 209 3.97 10.58 8.50
C VAL A 209 3.39 10.58 9.92
N LEU A 210 3.33 11.74 10.59
CA LEU A 210 2.89 11.84 11.98
C LEU A 210 1.48 11.30 12.23
N PRO A 211 0.46 11.53 11.37
CA PRO A 211 -0.86 10.95 11.57
C PRO A 211 -0.84 9.41 11.56
N MET A 212 -0.03 8.80 10.68
CA MET A 212 0.13 7.35 10.64
C MET A 212 0.77 6.82 11.92
N TYR A 213 1.82 7.49 12.41
CA TYR A 213 2.45 7.15 13.68
C TYR A 213 1.48 7.31 14.86
N ALA A 214 0.74 8.41 14.91
CA ALA A 214 -0.24 8.66 15.97
C ALA A 214 -1.28 7.53 16.05
N VAL A 215 -1.92 7.19 14.93
CA VAL A 215 -2.89 6.09 14.88
C VAL A 215 -2.25 4.75 15.29
N THR A 216 -1.04 4.49 14.81
CA THR A 216 -0.36 3.21 15.08
C THR A 216 0.05 3.08 16.55
N PHE A 217 0.65 4.13 17.14
CA PHE A 217 1.11 4.13 18.53
C PHE A 217 -0.05 4.16 19.51
N ILE A 218 -1.05 5.02 19.28
CA ILE A 218 -2.22 5.13 20.15
C ILE A 218 -3.06 3.84 20.07
N GLY A 219 -3.25 3.29 18.87
CA GLY A 219 -3.96 2.02 18.70
C GLY A 219 -3.27 0.88 19.43
N TYR A 220 -1.95 0.74 19.27
CA TYR A 220 -1.20 -0.31 19.96
C TYR A 220 -1.18 -0.11 21.48
N TRP A 221 -1.06 1.13 21.97
CA TRP A 221 -1.18 1.45 23.40
C TRP A 221 -2.55 1.14 23.99
N ALA A 222 -3.63 1.39 23.24
CA ALA A 222 -4.97 1.15 23.72
C ALA A 222 -5.28 -0.35 23.86
N TYR A 223 -4.87 -1.17 22.87
CA TYR A 223 -5.33 -2.55 22.71
C TYR A 223 -4.24 -3.64 22.84
N GLY A 224 -2.95 -3.27 22.85
CA GLY A 224 -1.84 -4.22 23.03
C GLY A 224 -1.82 -5.36 22.00
N SER A 225 -1.53 -6.57 22.46
CA SER A 225 -1.51 -7.80 21.64
C SER A 225 -2.86 -8.16 21.03
N SER A 226 -3.97 -7.67 21.58
CA SER A 226 -5.34 -7.90 21.08
C SER A 226 -5.76 -6.95 19.95
N THR A 227 -4.85 -6.10 19.46
CA THR A 227 -5.15 -5.19 18.34
C THR A 227 -5.44 -5.99 17.06
N SER A 228 -6.61 -5.78 16.47
CA SER A 228 -6.99 -6.38 15.19
C SER A 228 -6.24 -5.74 14.02
N THR A 229 -6.07 -6.46 12.91
CA THR A 229 -5.38 -5.93 11.71
C THR A 229 -6.09 -4.70 11.14
N TYR A 230 -7.42 -4.66 11.21
CA TYR A 230 -8.22 -3.48 10.90
C TYR A 230 -8.64 -2.77 12.19
N LEU A 231 -7.89 -1.72 12.56
CA LEU A 231 -7.94 -1.08 13.89
C LEU A 231 -9.36 -0.71 14.38
N LEU A 232 -10.26 -0.28 13.50
CA LEU A 232 -11.63 0.09 13.89
C LEU A 232 -12.49 -1.10 14.38
N ASN A 233 -12.05 -2.34 14.17
CA ASN A 233 -12.70 -3.50 14.79
C ASN A 233 -12.38 -3.59 16.29
N SER A 234 -11.26 -3.03 16.75
CA SER A 234 -10.88 -3.04 18.16
C SER A 234 -11.53 -1.92 18.99
N VAL A 235 -12.07 -0.87 18.34
CA VAL A 235 -12.56 0.32 19.04
C VAL A 235 -14.01 0.20 19.53
N ASN A 236 -14.28 0.79 20.69
CA ASN A 236 -15.59 0.90 21.30
C ASN A 236 -16.07 2.36 21.30
N GLY A 237 -17.35 2.57 21.01
CA GLY A 237 -17.87 3.93 20.87
C GLY A 237 -19.30 4.00 20.39
N PRO A 238 -19.86 5.22 20.30
CA PRO A 238 -21.18 5.45 19.74
C PRO A 238 -21.26 4.89 18.31
N LEU A 239 -22.39 4.25 18.01
CA LEU A 239 -22.62 3.55 16.75
C LEU A 239 -22.42 4.45 15.53
N TRP A 240 -22.95 5.69 15.56
CA TRP A 240 -22.85 6.64 14.45
C TRP A 240 -21.39 7.05 14.16
N VAL A 241 -20.54 7.16 15.19
CA VAL A 241 -19.12 7.53 15.05
C VAL A 241 -18.36 6.40 14.36
N LYS A 242 -18.58 5.15 14.80
CA LYS A 242 -17.98 3.97 14.16
C LYS A 242 -18.47 3.81 12.72
N ALA A 243 -19.76 4.00 12.48
CA ALA A 243 -20.32 3.95 11.13
C ALA A 243 -19.71 5.00 10.21
N LEU A 244 -19.60 6.26 10.66
CA LEU A 244 -18.98 7.35 9.91
C LEU A 244 -17.53 7.03 9.52
N ALA A 245 -16.73 6.52 10.46
CA ALA A 245 -15.33 6.19 10.18
C ALA A 245 -15.17 5.01 9.21
N ASN A 246 -15.99 3.97 9.35
CA ASN A 246 -15.96 2.84 8.42
C ASN A 246 -16.47 3.24 7.02
N VAL A 247 -17.56 4.01 6.90
CA VAL A 247 -18.03 4.54 5.61
C VAL A 247 -16.95 5.42 4.96
N SER A 248 -16.28 6.26 5.75
CA SER A 248 -15.16 7.07 5.26
C SER A 248 -14.02 6.19 4.72
N ALA A 249 -13.66 5.12 5.44
CA ALA A 249 -12.65 4.16 5.00
C ALA A 249 -13.04 3.44 3.69
N ILE A 250 -14.31 3.05 3.51
CA ILE A 250 -14.81 2.44 2.26
C ILE A 250 -14.62 3.42 1.09
N LEU A 251 -15.16 4.63 1.21
CA LEU A 251 -15.11 5.63 0.15
C LEU A 251 -13.67 6.03 -0.20
N GLN A 252 -12.83 6.20 0.82
CA GLN A 252 -11.41 6.50 0.66
C GLN A 252 -10.64 5.37 -0.05
N SER A 253 -10.95 4.11 0.28
CA SER A 253 -10.34 2.94 -0.35
C SER A 253 -10.70 2.82 -1.82
N VAL A 254 -11.98 3.10 -2.17
CA VAL A 254 -12.44 3.11 -3.57
C VAL A 254 -11.69 4.16 -4.40
N ILE A 255 -11.57 5.38 -3.87
CA ILE A 255 -10.85 6.46 -4.56
C ILE A 255 -9.37 6.10 -4.71
N SER A 256 -8.75 5.60 -3.65
CA SER A 256 -7.32 5.27 -3.64
C SER A 256 -6.99 4.13 -4.59
N LEU A 257 -7.80 3.05 -4.59
CA LEU A 257 -7.69 1.98 -5.57
C LEU A 257 -7.71 2.52 -7.00
N HIS A 258 -8.64 3.43 -7.29
CA HIS A 258 -8.75 3.97 -8.64
C HIS A 258 -7.50 4.77 -9.06
N ILE A 259 -6.88 5.49 -8.12
CA ILE A 259 -5.60 6.21 -8.35
C ILE A 259 -4.46 5.22 -8.63
N PHE A 260 -4.34 4.14 -7.84
CA PHE A 260 -3.30 3.13 -8.05
C PHE A 260 -3.55 2.25 -9.30
N ALA A 261 -4.81 2.10 -9.72
CA ALA A 261 -5.17 1.40 -10.94
C ALA A 261 -5.04 2.28 -12.20
N SER A 262 -4.95 3.61 -12.07
CA SER A 262 -4.92 4.52 -13.22
C SER A 262 -3.77 4.25 -14.21
N PRO A 263 -2.53 3.92 -13.79
CA PRO A 263 -1.46 3.62 -14.73
C PRO A 263 -1.72 2.35 -15.54
N THR A 264 -2.40 1.36 -14.94
CA THR A 264 -2.83 0.13 -15.62
C THR A 264 -3.87 0.45 -16.69
N TYR A 265 -4.86 1.29 -16.35
CA TYR A 265 -5.90 1.70 -17.29
C TYR A 265 -5.32 2.50 -18.46
N GLU A 266 -4.45 3.47 -18.18
CA GLU A 266 -3.79 4.28 -19.22
C GLU A 266 -2.99 3.41 -20.19
N TYR A 267 -2.29 2.39 -19.67
CA TYR A 267 -1.57 1.45 -20.52
C TYR A 267 -2.50 0.60 -21.40
N MET A 268 -3.60 0.08 -20.85
CA MET A 268 -4.59 -0.67 -21.63
C MET A 268 -5.19 0.22 -22.73
N ASP A 269 -5.63 1.43 -22.37
CA ASP A 269 -6.22 2.39 -23.30
C ASP A 269 -5.22 2.74 -24.43
N THR A 270 -3.95 2.97 -24.09
CA THR A 270 -2.89 3.28 -25.07
C THR A 270 -2.58 2.10 -25.98
N LYS A 271 -2.46 0.88 -25.44
CA LYS A 271 -2.10 -0.33 -26.19
C LYS A 271 -3.18 -0.72 -27.20
N TYR A 272 -4.44 -0.57 -26.84
CA TYR A 272 -5.58 -0.89 -27.70
C TYR A 272 -6.06 0.31 -28.53
N GLY A 273 -5.32 1.44 -28.49
CA GLY A 273 -5.58 2.60 -29.35
C GLY A 273 -6.93 3.29 -29.09
N ILE A 274 -7.45 3.21 -27.86
CA ILE A 274 -8.72 3.82 -27.50
C ILE A 274 -8.53 5.35 -27.46
N LYS A 275 -9.09 6.05 -28.46
CA LYS A 275 -9.08 7.51 -28.56
C LYS A 275 -10.50 8.02 -28.82
N GLY A 276 -10.78 9.26 -28.45
CA GLY A 276 -12.08 9.92 -28.70
C GLY A 276 -13.01 9.94 -27.49
N ASN A 277 -14.32 10.06 -27.72
CA ASN A 277 -15.32 10.25 -26.67
C ASN A 277 -15.33 9.07 -25.67
N PRO A 278 -15.12 9.31 -24.36
CA PRO A 278 -15.13 8.26 -23.35
C PRO A 278 -16.48 7.52 -23.22
N PHE A 279 -17.58 8.13 -23.66
CA PHE A 279 -18.93 7.58 -23.59
C PHE A 279 -19.40 6.94 -24.90
N ALA A 280 -18.56 6.92 -25.96
CA ALA A 280 -18.88 6.15 -27.15
C ALA A 280 -19.06 4.67 -26.79
N ILE A 281 -20.09 4.00 -27.34
CA ILE A 281 -20.47 2.63 -26.97
C ILE A 281 -19.28 1.67 -27.02
N LYS A 282 -18.46 1.74 -28.08
CA LYS A 282 -17.24 0.94 -28.24
C LYS A 282 -16.23 1.18 -27.11
N ASN A 283 -16.03 2.44 -26.72
CA ASN A 283 -15.09 2.83 -25.66
C ASN A 283 -15.62 2.47 -24.27
N LEU A 284 -16.95 2.56 -24.07
CA LEU A 284 -17.61 2.15 -22.85
C LEU A 284 -17.56 0.62 -22.67
N LEU A 285 -17.86 -0.16 -23.71
CA LEU A 285 -17.74 -1.63 -23.69
C LEU A 285 -16.30 -2.07 -23.42
N PHE A 286 -15.32 -1.45 -24.09
CA PHE A 286 -13.92 -1.73 -23.80
C PHE A 286 -13.58 -1.42 -22.35
N ARG A 287 -14.04 -0.29 -21.79
CA ARG A 287 -13.80 0.07 -20.40
C ARG A 287 -14.41 -0.93 -19.43
N ILE A 288 -15.64 -1.35 -19.66
CA ILE A 288 -16.33 -2.35 -18.84
C ILE A 288 -15.53 -3.66 -18.86
N MET A 289 -15.13 -4.15 -20.03
CA MET A 289 -14.34 -5.37 -20.13
C MET A 289 -12.95 -5.23 -19.52
N ALA A 290 -12.22 -4.17 -19.85
CA ALA A 290 -10.84 -3.95 -19.42
C ALA A 290 -10.75 -3.66 -17.93
N ARG A 291 -11.43 -2.60 -17.46
CA ARG A 291 -11.36 -2.16 -16.06
C ARG A 291 -12.19 -3.08 -15.16
N GLY A 292 -13.37 -3.50 -15.61
CA GLY A 292 -14.22 -4.45 -14.89
C GLY A 292 -13.55 -5.82 -14.77
N GLY A 293 -12.94 -6.34 -15.86
CA GLY A 293 -12.17 -7.58 -15.80
C GLY A 293 -10.97 -7.49 -14.86
N TYR A 294 -10.21 -6.40 -14.92
CA TYR A 294 -9.09 -6.15 -13.99
C TYR A 294 -9.56 -6.17 -12.52
N ILE A 295 -10.60 -5.41 -12.20
CA ILE A 295 -11.14 -5.34 -10.83
C ILE A 295 -11.75 -6.68 -10.41
N ALA A 296 -12.42 -7.40 -11.31
CA ALA A 296 -13.00 -8.71 -11.01
C ALA A 296 -11.91 -9.72 -10.62
N VAL A 297 -10.79 -9.76 -11.35
CA VAL A 297 -9.64 -10.61 -10.99
C VAL A 297 -9.03 -10.18 -9.66
N SER A 298 -8.80 -8.87 -9.44
CA SER A 298 -8.30 -8.38 -8.15
C SER A 298 -9.24 -8.72 -6.99
N THR A 299 -10.55 -8.63 -7.21
CA THR A 299 -11.59 -8.95 -6.22
C THR A 299 -11.60 -10.44 -5.90
N LEU A 300 -11.49 -11.30 -6.91
CA LEU A 300 -11.42 -12.74 -6.72
C LEU A 300 -10.22 -13.12 -5.86
N ILE A 301 -9.03 -12.60 -6.18
CA ILE A 301 -7.82 -12.88 -5.37
C ILE A 301 -7.97 -12.33 -3.95
N SER A 302 -8.54 -11.13 -3.79
CA SER A 302 -8.82 -10.52 -2.50
C SER A 302 -9.78 -11.36 -1.64
N ALA A 303 -10.79 -11.96 -2.27
CA ALA A 303 -11.79 -12.79 -1.60
C ALA A 303 -11.24 -14.18 -1.25
N LEU A 304 -10.30 -14.71 -2.04
CA LEU A 304 -9.63 -15.97 -1.78
C LEU A 304 -8.59 -15.87 -0.65
N LEU A 305 -7.93 -14.71 -0.51
CA LEU A 305 -6.88 -14.47 0.47
C LEU A 305 -7.17 -13.19 1.28
N PRO A 306 -8.21 -13.17 2.12
CA PRO A 306 -8.66 -11.96 2.83
C PRO A 306 -7.78 -11.60 4.06
N PHE A 307 -6.50 -11.99 4.05
CA PHE A 307 -5.56 -11.78 5.14
C PHE A 307 -4.81 -10.46 4.93
N LEU A 308 -5.41 -9.33 5.33
CA LEU A 308 -4.85 -8.00 5.04
C LEU A 308 -3.38 -7.87 5.47
N GLY A 309 -3.03 -8.33 6.67
CA GLY A 309 -1.68 -8.23 7.23
C GLY A 309 -0.64 -9.03 6.45
N ASP A 310 -0.98 -10.25 6.07
CA ASP A 310 -0.10 -11.15 5.32
C ASP A 310 -0.01 -10.76 3.85
N PHE A 311 -1.10 -10.28 3.28
CA PHE A 311 -1.13 -9.78 1.92
C PHE A 311 -0.24 -8.55 1.77
N MET A 312 -0.28 -7.61 2.72
CA MET A 312 0.66 -6.48 2.77
C MET A 312 2.11 -6.96 2.89
N SER A 313 2.36 -8.02 3.66
CA SER A 313 3.70 -8.56 3.88
C SER A 313 4.25 -9.17 2.60
N LEU A 314 3.42 -9.96 1.89
CA LEU A 314 3.74 -10.50 0.58
C LEU A 314 4.02 -9.40 -0.44
N THR A 315 3.21 -8.33 -0.41
CA THR A 315 3.39 -7.17 -1.28
C THR A 315 4.70 -6.45 -0.98
N GLY A 316 5.01 -6.24 0.30
CA GLY A 316 6.29 -5.71 0.76
C GLY A 316 7.46 -6.53 0.22
N ALA A 317 7.38 -7.85 0.38
CA ALA A 317 8.40 -8.82 -0.01
C ALA A 317 8.68 -8.83 -1.52
N VAL A 318 7.63 -9.00 -2.34
CA VAL A 318 7.74 -9.30 -3.78
C VAL A 318 7.90 -8.06 -4.64
N SER A 319 7.31 -6.93 -4.24
CA SER A 319 7.35 -5.71 -5.05
C SER A 319 8.05 -4.55 -4.37
N THR A 320 7.78 -4.30 -3.08
CA THR A 320 8.30 -3.08 -2.44
C THR A 320 9.81 -3.15 -2.22
N PHE A 321 10.36 -4.24 -1.66
CA PHE A 321 11.82 -4.36 -1.53
C PHE A 321 12.54 -4.28 -2.88
N PRO A 322 12.14 -5.04 -3.92
CA PRO A 322 12.80 -4.97 -5.23
C PRO A 322 12.73 -3.61 -5.89
N LEU A 323 11.57 -2.96 -5.92
CA LEU A 323 11.42 -1.66 -6.56
C LEU A 323 12.02 -0.54 -5.71
N THR A 324 11.57 -0.42 -4.47
CA THR A 324 11.88 0.73 -3.63
C THR A 324 13.34 0.75 -3.20
N PHE A 325 13.90 -0.38 -2.79
CA PHE A 325 15.22 -0.36 -2.18
C PHE A 325 16.31 -0.92 -3.09
N ILE A 326 16.09 -2.10 -3.67
CA ILE A 326 17.11 -2.77 -4.48
C ILE A 326 17.33 -1.97 -5.77
N LEU A 327 16.26 -1.78 -6.55
CA LEU A 327 16.35 -1.12 -7.84
C LEU A 327 16.73 0.36 -7.69
N ALA A 328 16.21 1.09 -6.70
CA ALA A 328 16.59 2.48 -6.47
C ALA A 328 18.07 2.67 -6.14
N ASN A 329 18.61 1.88 -5.20
CA ASN A 329 20.03 1.97 -4.85
C ASN A 329 20.92 1.59 -6.03
N HIS A 330 20.60 0.49 -6.71
CA HIS A 330 21.40 0.01 -7.82
C HIS A 330 21.34 0.96 -9.04
N MET A 331 20.16 1.52 -9.35
CA MET A 331 19.98 2.51 -10.42
C MET A 331 20.80 3.76 -10.17
N TYR A 332 20.75 4.28 -8.94
CA TYR A 332 21.51 5.47 -8.58
C TYR A 332 23.01 5.21 -8.65
N TYR A 333 23.46 4.06 -8.13
CA TYR A 333 24.85 3.62 -8.25
C TYR A 333 25.31 3.59 -9.71
N LYS A 334 24.53 2.96 -10.62
CA LYS A 334 24.93 2.85 -12.02
C LYS A 334 24.87 4.20 -12.76
N ALA A 335 23.84 5.00 -12.52
CA ALA A 335 23.66 6.29 -13.16
C ALA A 335 24.73 7.32 -12.74
N LYS A 336 25.22 7.25 -11.49
CA LYS A 336 26.20 8.20 -10.95
C LYS A 336 27.57 7.59 -10.68
N ASN A 337 27.89 6.40 -11.20
CA ASN A 337 29.11 5.64 -10.87
C ASN A 337 30.41 6.46 -10.92
N ASN A 338 30.55 7.33 -11.93
CA ASN A 338 31.75 8.16 -12.13
C ASN A 338 31.86 9.33 -11.13
N LYS A 339 30.80 9.64 -10.38
CA LYS A 339 30.72 10.74 -9.41
C LYS A 339 30.67 10.25 -7.96
N LEU A 340 30.67 8.95 -7.73
CA LEU A 340 30.54 8.36 -6.39
C LEU A 340 31.90 7.95 -5.83
N ASN A 341 32.11 8.22 -4.54
CA ASN A 341 33.30 7.78 -3.81
C ASN A 341 33.22 6.28 -3.49
N ALA A 342 34.35 5.62 -3.23
CA ALA A 342 34.40 4.18 -2.92
C ALA A 342 33.46 3.78 -1.75
N MET A 343 33.38 4.60 -0.70
CA MET A 343 32.48 4.34 0.42
C MET A 343 31.00 4.44 0.03
N GLN A 344 30.63 5.38 -0.84
CA GLN A 344 29.26 5.49 -1.35
C GLN A 344 28.90 4.29 -2.24
N LYS A 345 29.85 3.82 -3.03
CA LYS A 345 29.70 2.60 -3.84
C LYS A 345 29.45 1.38 -2.97
N LEU A 346 30.25 1.20 -1.92
CA LEU A 346 30.08 0.13 -0.94
C LEU A 346 28.72 0.22 -0.23
N TRP A 347 28.31 1.41 0.20
CA TRP A 347 27.01 1.65 0.85
C TRP A 347 25.82 1.23 -0.02
N HIS A 348 25.81 1.59 -1.31
CA HIS A 348 24.73 1.18 -2.21
C HIS A 348 24.72 -0.33 -2.45
N TRP A 349 25.88 -0.96 -2.58
CA TRP A 349 26.00 -2.41 -2.73
C TRP A 349 25.53 -3.17 -1.48
N LEU A 350 25.91 -2.71 -0.29
CA LEU A 350 25.44 -3.28 0.97
C LEU A 350 23.92 -3.22 1.09
N ASN A 351 23.31 -2.07 0.75
CA ASN A 351 21.86 -1.94 0.72
C ASN A 351 21.22 -2.93 -0.27
N VAL A 352 21.76 -3.04 -1.49
CA VAL A 352 21.27 -3.99 -2.50
C VAL A 352 21.28 -5.42 -1.97
N VAL A 353 22.40 -5.87 -1.38
CA VAL A 353 22.51 -7.23 -0.84
C VAL A 353 21.58 -7.44 0.35
N PHE A 354 21.58 -6.52 1.32
CA PHE A 354 20.74 -6.60 2.51
C PHE A 354 19.25 -6.67 2.17
N PHE A 355 18.75 -5.77 1.33
CA PHE A 355 17.35 -5.75 0.94
C PHE A 355 16.97 -6.93 0.02
N SER A 356 17.91 -7.49 -0.73
CA SER A 356 17.69 -8.74 -1.48
C SER A 356 17.47 -9.92 -0.54
N LEU A 357 18.31 -10.07 0.48
CA LEU A 357 18.15 -11.12 1.48
C LEU A 357 16.86 -10.95 2.28
N MET A 358 16.53 -9.72 2.70
CA MET A 358 15.25 -9.41 3.35
C MET A 358 14.05 -9.72 2.45
N SER A 359 14.09 -9.38 1.17
CA SER A 359 13.01 -9.66 0.21
C SER A 359 12.71 -11.15 0.12
N VAL A 360 13.76 -11.99 0.01
CA VAL A 360 13.61 -13.46 -0.03
C VAL A 360 13.08 -13.99 1.31
N ALA A 361 13.66 -13.57 2.43
CA ALA A 361 13.21 -14.00 3.75
C ALA A 361 11.75 -13.61 4.03
N ALA A 362 11.37 -12.38 3.66
CA ALA A 362 10.01 -11.88 3.79
C ALA A 362 9.03 -12.61 2.87
N ALA A 363 9.44 -12.99 1.65
CA ALA A 363 8.58 -13.76 0.75
C ALA A 363 8.29 -15.15 1.31
N ILE A 364 9.31 -15.84 1.84
CA ILE A 364 9.15 -17.13 2.51
C ILE A 364 8.24 -16.98 3.72
N ALA A 365 8.44 -15.94 4.52
CA ALA A 365 7.61 -15.66 5.70
C ALA A 365 6.15 -15.40 5.32
N ALA A 366 5.89 -14.53 4.34
CA ALA A 366 4.54 -14.20 3.88
C ALA A 366 3.82 -15.43 3.33
N VAL A 367 4.48 -16.24 2.49
CA VAL A 367 3.88 -17.49 1.97
C VAL A 367 3.55 -18.46 3.10
N ARG A 368 4.43 -18.60 4.10
CA ARG A 368 4.15 -19.45 5.27
C ARG A 368 2.99 -18.92 6.10
N LEU A 369 2.93 -17.62 6.37
CA LEU A 369 1.85 -17.00 7.15
C LEU A 369 0.51 -17.20 6.44
N ILE A 370 0.44 -16.90 5.14
CA ILE A 370 -0.75 -17.17 4.31
C ILE A 370 -1.11 -18.65 4.36
N ALA A 371 -0.15 -19.56 4.23
CA ALA A 371 -0.43 -21.00 4.24
C ALA A 371 -0.93 -21.50 5.61
N VAL A 372 -0.45 -20.93 6.71
CA VAL A 372 -0.92 -21.26 8.06
C VAL A 372 -2.32 -20.71 8.29
N ASP A 373 -2.55 -19.45 7.94
CA ASP A 373 -3.86 -18.81 8.09
C ASP A 373 -4.90 -19.45 7.15
N SER A 374 -4.48 -19.90 5.97
CA SER A 374 -5.32 -20.64 5.03
C SER A 374 -5.74 -22.03 5.54
N LYS A 375 -5.00 -22.65 6.47
CA LYS A 375 -5.41 -23.94 7.06
C LYS A 375 -6.61 -23.79 8.00
N ASN A 376 -6.71 -22.65 8.66
CA ASN A 376 -7.83 -22.31 9.53
C ASN A 376 -9.00 -21.67 8.74
N PHE A 377 -8.71 -21.23 7.51
CA PHE A 377 -9.69 -20.68 6.59
C PHE A 377 -10.27 -21.77 5.68
N HIS A 378 -11.53 -22.14 5.91
CA HIS A 378 -12.29 -22.74 4.82
C HIS A 378 -12.62 -21.63 3.81
N VAL A 379 -12.60 -21.92 2.51
CA VAL A 379 -13.05 -20.96 1.50
C VAL A 379 -14.48 -20.54 1.89
N PHE A 380 -14.66 -19.26 2.23
CA PHE A 380 -15.86 -18.73 2.90
C PHE A 380 -16.03 -19.10 4.40
N ALA A 381 -14.98 -19.14 5.22
CA ALA A 381 -15.08 -19.11 6.70
C ALA A 381 -15.00 -17.66 7.21
N ASP A 382 -15.55 -17.42 8.40
CA ASP A 382 -15.46 -16.11 9.04
C ASP A 382 -14.19 -16.07 9.90
N LEU A 383 -13.35 -15.04 9.68
CA LEU A 383 -12.17 -14.73 10.49
C LEU A 383 -12.56 -13.74 11.60
#